data_AF-A0A6J1SUR5-F1
#
_entry.id   AF-A0A6J1SUR5-F1
#
_cell.length_a   1.000
_cell.length_b   1.000
_cell.length_c   1.000
_cell.angle_alpha   90.00
_cell.angle_beta   90.00
_cell.angle_gamma   90.00
#
_symmetry.space_group_name_H-M   'P 1'
#
loop_
_entity.id
_entity.type
_entity.pdbx_description
1 polymer ?
#
loop_
_entity_poly.entity_id
_entity_poly.type
_entity_poly.pdbx_seq_one_letter_code
_entity_poly.pdbx_strand_id
1 'polypeptide(L)'
;MAEEAVQNGNNHTDIPEIELIIKASTIDGRRKGACLFCQEYFMDLYLLAELKTVCLKVTTVDMQKPPPDFRTNFEATPPPILIDNGLAVLENEKIERHIMKNVPGGHNLFVQDKEVATLIENLYSKLKLMLLKKDEVSTNNLMSHLRKINAHLQRNNQRFLTGDTMCCFDCELMPRLQHIRVAGKYFLDFDIPVELAALWRYMYHMYQLDAFTQSCPADQDIINHYKLQQVGGMKMKKHEELETPTFTTSIPVGVSIDDTVN
;
A
#
# COMPACT_ATOMS: atom_id res chain seq x y z
N MET A 1 -8.57 18.69 -61.17
CA MET A 1 -7.95 19.52 -60.12
C MET A 1 -9.04 19.69 -59.06
N ALA A 2 -9.27 18.72 -58.17
CA ALA A 2 -8.44 18.38 -56.99
C ALA A 2 -8.05 19.67 -56.26
N GLU A 3 -8.55 19.95 -55.06
CA GLU A 3 -8.27 19.16 -53.86
C GLU A 3 -9.50 19.00 -52.94
N GLU A 4 -9.77 17.75 -52.58
CA GLU A 4 -10.55 17.38 -51.40
C GLU A 4 -9.72 17.69 -50.16
N ALA A 5 -10.29 18.45 -49.23
CA ALA A 5 -9.69 18.66 -47.92
C ALA A 5 -9.79 17.35 -47.11
N VAL A 6 -8.68 16.62 -47.06
CA VAL A 6 -8.49 15.43 -46.25
C VAL A 6 -8.66 15.78 -44.76
N GLN A 7 -9.63 15.14 -44.13
CA GLN A 7 -9.73 15.03 -42.67
C GLN A 7 -8.47 14.36 -42.13
N ASN A 8 -7.59 15.12 -41.49
CA ASN A 8 -6.61 14.55 -40.57
C ASN A 8 -7.26 14.42 -39.19
N GLY A 9 -7.94 13.29 -39.00
CA GLY A 9 -8.24 12.77 -37.69
C GLY A 9 -6.94 12.38 -36.99
N ASN A 10 -6.68 13.04 -35.86
CA ASN A 10 -5.85 12.46 -34.81
C ASN A 10 -6.30 13.01 -33.45
N ASN A 11 -7.56 12.74 -33.08
CA ASN A 11 -7.98 12.80 -31.68
C ASN A 11 -7.47 11.53 -31.00
N HIS A 12 -6.16 11.40 -30.84
CA HIS A 12 -5.63 10.55 -29.77
C HIS A 12 -6.05 11.24 -28.48
N THR A 13 -7.10 10.73 -27.85
CA THR A 13 -7.36 11.03 -26.44
C THR A 13 -6.20 10.41 -25.66
N ASP A 14 -5.11 11.15 -25.51
CA ASP A 14 -3.98 10.72 -24.71
C ASP A 14 -4.51 10.45 -23.30
N ILE A 15 -4.37 9.19 -22.86
CA ILE A 15 -4.75 8.77 -21.52
C ILE A 15 -3.89 9.61 -20.56
N PRO A 16 -4.49 10.35 -19.62
CA PRO A 16 -3.74 11.26 -18.76
C PRO A 16 -2.70 10.50 -17.94
N GLU A 17 -1.47 11.00 -17.91
CA GLU A 17 -0.40 10.47 -17.08
C GLU A 17 -0.47 11.07 -15.66
N ILE A 18 -0.50 10.20 -14.66
CA ILE A 18 -0.35 10.57 -13.25
C ILE A 18 0.98 10.03 -12.77
N GLU A 19 1.80 10.90 -12.20
CA GLU A 19 3.06 10.53 -11.56
C GLU A 19 2.88 10.47 -10.04
N LEU A 20 3.24 9.34 -9.45
CA LEU A 20 3.33 9.18 -8.00
C LEU A 20 4.80 9.11 -7.60
N ILE A 21 5.25 10.12 -6.87
CA ILE A 21 6.56 10.08 -6.21
C ILE A 21 6.41 9.32 -4.90
N ILE A 22 7.25 8.31 -4.70
CA ILE A 22 7.29 7.47 -3.49
C ILE A 22 8.67 7.52 -2.83
N LYS A 23 8.72 7.23 -1.52
CA LYS A 23 10.00 7.09 -0.81
C LYS A 23 10.76 5.88 -1.34
N ALA A 24 12.03 6.06 -1.65
CA ALA A 24 12.92 4.95 -1.94
C ALA A 24 13.28 4.17 -0.66
N SER A 25 13.81 2.97 -0.84
CA SER A 25 14.41 2.16 0.19
C SER A 25 15.55 2.93 0.86
N THR A 26 15.58 2.88 2.19
CA THR A 26 16.69 3.42 3.00
C THR A 26 17.92 2.50 3.01
N ILE A 27 17.86 1.36 2.30
CA ILE A 27 18.99 0.42 2.13
C ILE A 27 19.79 0.80 0.89
N ASP A 28 19.13 0.91 -0.27
CA ASP A 28 19.83 1.08 -1.56
C ASP A 28 19.52 2.41 -2.29
N GLY A 29 18.57 3.20 -1.79
CA GLY A 29 18.16 4.47 -2.39
C GLY A 29 17.47 4.34 -3.74
N ARG A 30 17.06 3.13 -4.16
CA ARG A 30 16.52 2.84 -5.50
C ARG A 30 15.22 2.05 -5.45
N ARG A 31 15.15 0.97 -4.67
CA ARG A 31 13.91 0.19 -4.52
C ARG A 31 12.82 1.05 -3.92
N LYS A 32 11.57 0.61 -4.02
CA LYS A 32 10.46 1.19 -3.27
C LYS A 32 10.67 0.99 -1.77
N GLY A 33 10.45 2.06 -0.99
CA GLY A 33 10.53 2.02 0.47
C GLY A 33 9.21 1.59 1.10
N ALA A 34 9.24 1.30 2.41
CA ALA A 34 8.10 0.77 3.15
C ALA A 34 7.17 1.85 3.72
N CYS A 35 6.86 2.91 2.95
CA CYS A 35 5.91 3.93 3.40
C CYS A 35 4.48 3.47 3.10
N LEU A 36 3.66 3.29 4.15
CA LEU A 36 2.26 2.82 4.00
C LEU A 36 1.43 3.71 3.07
N PHE A 37 1.48 5.03 3.24
CA PHE A 37 0.76 5.97 2.37
C PHE A 37 1.25 5.92 0.91
N CYS A 38 2.55 5.68 0.69
CA CYS A 38 3.06 5.49 -0.68
C CYS A 38 2.47 4.23 -1.30
N GLN A 39 2.40 3.12 -0.55
CA GLN A 39 1.86 1.87 -1.07
C GLN A 39 0.34 1.96 -1.28
N GLU A 40 -0.38 2.58 -0.36
CA GLU A 40 -1.83 2.82 -0.41
C GLU A 40 -2.21 3.57 -1.70
N TYR A 41 -1.62 4.75 -1.95
CA TYR A 41 -1.92 5.53 -3.15
C TYR A 41 -1.34 4.92 -4.43
N PHE A 42 -0.26 4.12 -4.34
CA PHE A 42 0.21 3.34 -5.48
C PHE A 42 -0.84 2.29 -5.86
N MET A 43 -1.38 1.54 -4.88
CA MET A 43 -2.44 0.58 -5.15
C MET A 43 -3.68 1.24 -5.76
N ASP A 44 -4.13 2.39 -5.21
CA ASP A 44 -5.27 3.12 -5.76
C ASP A 44 -5.05 3.49 -7.23
N LEU A 45 -3.92 4.12 -7.54
CA LEU A 45 -3.61 4.56 -8.91
C LEU A 45 -3.35 3.37 -9.85
N TYR A 46 -2.82 2.25 -9.35
CA TYR A 46 -2.60 1.06 -10.16
C TYR A 46 -3.93 0.47 -10.61
N LEU A 47 -4.89 0.33 -9.70
CA LEU A 47 -6.24 -0.14 -10.03
C LEU A 47 -6.92 0.77 -11.06
N LEU A 48 -6.75 2.08 -10.95
CA LEU A 48 -7.27 3.02 -11.95
C LEU A 48 -6.55 2.90 -13.30
N ALA A 49 -5.24 2.66 -13.31
CA ALA A 49 -4.48 2.42 -14.54
C ALA A 49 -4.89 1.10 -15.23
N GLU A 50 -5.26 0.06 -14.48
CA GLU A 50 -5.80 -1.20 -15.05
C GLU A 50 -7.13 -0.99 -15.78
N LEU A 51 -7.94 -0.04 -15.34
CA LEU A 51 -9.17 0.39 -16.04
C LEU A 51 -8.87 1.20 -17.32
N LYS A 52 -7.58 1.45 -17.63
CA LYS A 52 -7.11 2.24 -18.77
C LYS A 52 -7.66 3.68 -18.78
N THR A 53 -8.00 4.21 -17.59
CA THR A 53 -8.45 5.60 -17.45
C THR A 53 -7.30 6.58 -17.25
N VAL A 54 -6.16 6.09 -16.77
CA VAL A 54 -4.92 6.84 -16.55
C VAL A 54 -3.70 6.00 -16.90
N CYS A 55 -2.57 6.65 -17.20
CA CYS A 55 -1.26 6.03 -17.21
C CYS A 55 -0.58 6.33 -15.87
N LEU A 56 -0.05 5.31 -15.20
CA LEU A 56 0.66 5.49 -13.93
C LEU A 56 2.17 5.47 -14.14
N LYS A 57 2.83 6.56 -13.75
CA LYS A 57 4.27 6.65 -13.61
C LYS A 57 4.64 6.67 -12.12
N VAL A 58 5.60 5.84 -11.71
CA VAL A 58 6.08 5.82 -10.32
C VAL A 58 7.54 6.21 -10.26
N THR A 59 7.84 7.22 -9.44
CA THR A 59 9.19 7.74 -9.26
C THR A 59 9.64 7.56 -7.81
N THR A 60 10.72 6.83 -7.59
CA THR A 60 11.32 6.64 -6.26
C THR A 60 12.30 7.75 -5.94
N VAL A 61 12.21 8.35 -4.76
CA VAL A 61 13.15 9.37 -4.27
C VAL A 61 13.84 8.92 -2.98
N ASP A 62 15.18 8.89 -3.03
CA ASP A 62 16.01 8.72 -1.83
C ASP A 62 16.00 10.02 -1.02
N MET A 63 15.32 10.00 0.13
CA MET A 63 15.22 11.17 1.01
C MET A 63 16.52 11.51 1.75
N GLN A 64 17.52 10.61 1.76
CA GLN A 64 18.86 10.90 2.29
C GLN A 64 19.71 11.65 1.25
N LYS A 65 19.43 11.44 -0.04
CA LYS A 65 20.13 12.07 -1.17
C LYS A 65 19.11 12.52 -2.24
N PRO A 66 18.19 13.44 -1.90
CA PRO A 66 17.17 13.87 -2.84
C PRO A 66 17.80 14.64 -4.01
N PRO A 67 17.17 14.64 -5.20
CA PRO A 67 17.60 15.50 -6.31
C PRO A 67 17.71 16.97 -5.88
N PRO A 68 18.65 17.75 -6.46
CA PRO A 68 18.91 19.15 -6.03
C PRO A 68 17.65 20.01 -5.96
N ASP A 69 16.76 19.88 -6.95
CA ASP A 69 15.56 20.71 -7.07
C ASP A 69 14.35 20.17 -6.29
N PHE A 70 14.45 18.97 -5.68
CA PHE A 70 13.33 18.33 -4.99
C PHE A 70 12.77 19.20 -3.86
N ARG A 71 13.65 19.81 -3.06
CA ARG A 71 13.22 20.66 -1.93
C ARG A 71 12.54 21.94 -2.40
N THR A 72 13.05 22.53 -3.48
CA THR A 72 12.48 23.74 -4.07
C THR A 72 11.13 23.46 -4.71
N ASN A 73 10.99 22.33 -5.40
CA ASN A 73 9.77 21.97 -6.14
C ASN A 73 8.63 21.50 -5.22
N PHE A 74 8.94 20.95 -4.05
CA PHE A 74 7.95 20.31 -3.17
C PHE A 74 7.97 20.83 -1.72
N GLU A 75 8.59 21.99 -1.48
CA GLU A 75 8.61 22.67 -0.18
C GLU A 75 9.12 21.79 0.98
N ALA A 76 10.08 20.91 0.69
CA ALA A 76 10.58 19.89 1.63
C ALA A 76 9.52 18.88 2.13
N THR A 77 8.34 18.82 1.50
CA THR A 77 7.32 17.80 1.80
C THR A 77 7.84 16.40 1.43
N PRO A 78 7.82 15.43 2.37
CA PRO A 78 8.26 14.08 2.05
C PRO A 78 7.18 13.32 1.25
N PRO A 79 7.55 12.35 0.41
CA PRO A 79 6.56 11.54 -0.30
C PRO A 79 5.60 10.76 0.62
N PRO A 80 4.39 10.40 0.15
CA PRO A 80 3.94 10.44 -1.24
C PRO A 80 3.64 11.85 -1.76
N ILE A 81 3.93 12.08 -3.05
CA ILE A 81 3.53 13.30 -3.78
C ILE A 81 2.89 12.84 -5.09
N LEU A 82 1.71 13.35 -5.39
CA LEU A 82 1.01 13.10 -6.65
C LEU A 82 1.25 14.28 -7.59
N ILE A 83 1.57 14.01 -8.85
CA ILE A 83 1.67 15.00 -9.91
C ILE A 83 0.68 14.62 -11.00
N ASP A 84 -0.26 15.52 -11.28
CA ASP A 84 -1.27 15.37 -12.33
C ASP A 84 -1.23 16.60 -13.22
N ASN A 85 -0.80 16.43 -14.47
CA ASN A 85 -0.67 17.52 -15.44
C ASN A 85 0.12 18.75 -14.92
N GLY A 86 1.19 18.49 -14.17
CA GLY A 86 2.05 19.53 -13.56
C GLY A 86 1.53 20.10 -12.24
N LEU A 87 0.31 19.75 -11.80
CA LEU A 87 -0.18 20.07 -10.46
C LEU A 87 0.40 19.08 -9.44
N ALA A 88 1.23 19.57 -8.52
CA ALA A 88 1.74 18.78 -7.41
C ALA A 88 0.78 18.83 -6.20
N VAL A 89 0.34 17.67 -5.73
CA VAL A 89 -0.49 17.47 -4.54
C VAL A 89 0.35 16.80 -3.47
N LEU A 90 0.62 17.52 -2.38
CA LEU A 90 1.68 17.19 -1.42
C LEU A 90 1.18 16.54 -0.11
N GLU A 91 -0.06 16.82 0.28
CA GLU A 91 -0.63 16.33 1.55
C GLU A 91 -1.51 15.10 1.32
N ASN A 92 -1.37 14.07 2.15
CA ASN A 92 -2.12 12.81 2.04
C ASN A 92 -3.63 13.00 1.87
N GLU A 93 -4.28 13.78 2.74
CA GLU A 93 -5.73 14.05 2.64
C GLU A 93 -6.13 14.73 1.32
N LYS A 94 -5.22 15.54 0.75
CA LYS A 94 -5.43 16.20 -0.55
C LYS A 94 -5.18 15.22 -1.70
N ILE A 95 -4.19 14.34 -1.59
CA ILE A 95 -3.92 13.28 -2.58
C ILE A 95 -5.14 12.37 -2.67
N GLU A 96 -5.63 11.86 -1.54
CA GLU A 96 -6.81 11.01 -1.46
C GLU A 96 -8.03 11.69 -2.11
N ARG A 97 -8.29 12.95 -1.72
CA ARG A 97 -9.39 13.73 -2.29
C ARG A 97 -9.23 13.98 -3.79
N HIS A 98 -8.01 14.19 -4.26
CA HIS A 98 -7.70 14.39 -5.69
C HIS A 98 -7.95 13.10 -6.47
N ILE A 99 -7.47 11.95 -5.99
CA ILE A 99 -7.74 10.65 -6.64
C ILE A 99 -9.26 10.41 -6.70
N MET A 100 -9.97 10.60 -5.59
CA MET A 100 -11.43 10.41 -5.53
C MET A 100 -12.20 11.30 -6.51
N LYS A 101 -11.84 12.58 -6.63
CA LYS A 101 -12.67 13.58 -7.34
C LYS A 101 -12.19 13.91 -8.75
N ASN A 102 -10.89 13.85 -9.00
CA ASN A 102 -10.28 14.39 -10.22
C ASN A 102 -9.77 13.29 -11.14
N VAL A 103 -9.47 12.10 -10.61
CA VAL A 103 -8.96 10.97 -11.40
C VAL A 103 -10.13 10.10 -11.91
N PRO A 104 -10.23 9.80 -13.22
CA PRO A 104 -11.35 9.04 -13.74
C PRO A 104 -11.39 7.62 -13.18
N GLY A 105 -12.55 7.23 -12.64
CA GLY A 105 -12.77 5.98 -11.92
C GLY A 105 -12.63 6.10 -10.39
N GLY A 106 -12.01 7.18 -9.88
CA GLY A 106 -11.76 7.38 -8.45
C GLY A 106 -13.02 7.29 -7.58
N HIS A 107 -14.11 7.94 -7.99
CA HIS A 107 -15.37 7.89 -7.23
C HIS A 107 -15.92 6.48 -6.97
N ASN A 108 -15.64 5.50 -7.84
CA ASN A 108 -16.06 4.10 -7.64
C ASN A 108 -15.13 3.36 -6.68
N LEU A 109 -13.84 3.72 -6.65
CA LEU A 109 -12.85 3.14 -5.76
C LEU A 109 -13.03 3.62 -4.30
N PHE A 110 -13.42 4.89 -4.12
CA PHE A 110 -13.62 5.52 -2.82
C PHE A 110 -15.03 5.31 -2.27
N VAL A 111 -15.31 4.06 -1.88
CA VAL A 111 -16.59 3.64 -1.29
C VAL A 111 -16.82 4.32 0.07
N GLN A 112 -18.08 4.70 0.33
CA GLN A 112 -18.48 5.27 1.61
C GLN A 112 -19.02 4.17 2.54
N ASP A 113 -18.16 3.65 3.41
CA ASP A 113 -18.53 2.66 4.43
C ASP A 113 -17.97 3.05 5.81
N LYS A 114 -18.84 3.52 6.70
CA LYS A 114 -18.47 3.94 8.05
C LYS A 114 -18.09 2.78 8.96
N GLU A 115 -18.69 1.60 8.75
CA GLU A 115 -18.37 0.40 9.54
C GLU A 115 -16.95 -0.03 9.22
N VAL A 116 -16.61 -0.16 7.93
CA VAL A 116 -15.27 -0.55 7.49
C VAL A 116 -14.22 0.50 7.85
N ALA A 117 -14.50 1.78 7.67
CA ALA A 117 -13.60 2.85 8.08
C ALA A 117 -13.23 2.74 9.57
N THR A 118 -14.23 2.55 10.44
CA THR A 118 -14.03 2.38 11.88
C THR A 118 -13.33 1.06 12.22
N LEU A 119 -13.62 0.00 11.45
CA LEU A 119 -13.05 -1.32 11.64
C LEU A 119 -11.53 -1.32 11.44
N ILE A 120 -11.00 -0.62 10.44
CA ILE A 120 -9.56 -0.63 10.12
C ILE A 120 -8.78 0.52 10.78
N GLU A 121 -9.48 1.55 11.26
CA GLU A 121 -8.89 2.70 11.94
C GLU A 121 -7.94 2.27 13.07
N ASN A 122 -6.83 2.98 13.27
CA ASN A 122 -5.89 2.75 14.37
C ASN A 122 -5.17 1.38 14.40
N LEU A 123 -5.39 0.48 13.43
CA LEU A 123 -4.68 -0.81 13.35
C LEU A 123 -3.16 -0.60 13.33
N TYR A 124 -2.67 0.33 12.51
CA TYR A 124 -1.25 0.64 12.41
C TYR A 124 -0.64 1.14 13.74
N SER A 125 -1.39 1.96 14.48
CA SER A 125 -0.96 2.44 15.80
C SER A 125 -0.78 1.29 16.79
N LYS A 126 -1.58 0.23 16.71
CA LYS A 126 -1.40 -0.97 17.54
C LYS A 126 -0.15 -1.76 17.18
N LEU A 127 0.18 -1.90 15.89
CA LEU A 127 1.46 -2.47 15.46
C LEU A 127 2.63 -1.66 16.03
N LYS A 128 2.63 -0.33 15.87
CA LYS A 128 3.69 0.54 16.41
C LYS A 128 3.85 0.37 17.93
N LEU A 129 2.75 0.32 18.67
CA LEU A 129 2.78 0.11 20.11
C LEU A 129 3.33 -1.27 20.49
N MET A 130 2.98 -2.32 19.74
CA MET A 130 3.52 -3.66 19.93
C MET A 130 5.04 -3.69 19.71
N LEU A 131 5.52 -3.10 18.61
CA LEU A 131 6.95 -3.03 18.29
C LEU A 131 7.76 -2.18 19.28
N LEU A 132 7.13 -1.19 19.92
CA LEU A 132 7.75 -0.32 20.90
C LEU A 132 7.78 -0.95 22.30
N LYS A 133 6.63 -1.43 22.79
CA LYS A 133 6.49 -1.93 24.17
C LYS A 133 6.97 -3.36 24.33
N LYS A 134 6.78 -4.19 23.31
CA LYS A 134 7.17 -5.61 23.30
C LYS A 134 6.63 -6.39 24.51
N ASP A 135 5.38 -6.09 24.86
CA ASP A 135 4.67 -6.73 25.97
C ASP A 135 3.44 -7.52 25.48
N GLU A 136 2.93 -8.41 26.32
CA GLU A 136 1.74 -9.21 25.99
C GLU A 136 0.49 -8.34 25.81
N VAL A 137 0.39 -7.22 26.53
CA VAL A 137 -0.79 -6.33 26.48
C VAL A 137 -0.94 -5.69 25.10
N SER A 138 0.14 -5.13 24.55
CA SER A 138 0.16 -4.54 23.22
C SER A 138 -0.03 -5.58 22.12
N THR A 139 0.56 -6.77 22.27
CA THR A 139 0.35 -7.91 21.38
C THR A 139 -1.11 -8.36 21.37
N ASN A 140 -1.73 -8.53 22.54
CA ASN A 140 -3.13 -8.89 22.70
C ASN A 140 -4.08 -7.82 22.14
N ASN A 141 -3.72 -6.54 22.24
CA ASN A 141 -4.49 -5.46 21.65
C ASN A 141 -4.50 -5.51 20.11
N LEU A 142 -3.35 -5.78 19.48
CA LEU A 142 -3.28 -6.00 18.04
C LEU A 142 -4.09 -7.24 17.64
N MET A 143 -3.91 -8.35 18.35
CA MET A 143 -4.64 -9.60 18.13
C MET A 143 -6.16 -9.45 18.22
N SER A 144 -6.64 -8.71 19.23
CA SER A 144 -8.07 -8.39 19.38
C SER A 144 -8.59 -7.61 18.18
N HIS A 145 -7.79 -6.70 17.61
CA HIS A 145 -8.17 -5.96 16.40
C HIS A 145 -8.23 -6.87 15.17
N LEU A 146 -7.22 -7.71 14.96
CA LEU A 146 -7.20 -8.69 13.85
C LEU A 146 -8.40 -9.65 13.92
N ARG A 147 -8.81 -10.07 15.12
CA ARG A 147 -10.03 -10.87 15.32
C ARG A 147 -11.29 -10.15 14.87
N LYS A 148 -11.41 -8.83 15.09
CA LYS A 148 -12.55 -8.03 14.62
C LYS A 148 -12.59 -7.98 13.08
N ILE A 149 -11.44 -7.77 12.44
CA ILE A 149 -11.34 -7.76 10.98
C ILE A 149 -11.70 -9.15 10.42
N ASN A 150 -11.16 -10.23 11.00
CA ASN A 150 -11.53 -11.58 10.63
C ASN A 150 -13.04 -11.84 10.77
N ALA A 151 -13.65 -11.41 11.87
CA ALA A 151 -15.09 -11.58 12.08
C ALA A 151 -15.93 -10.82 11.05
N HIS A 152 -15.52 -9.61 10.66
CA HIS A 152 -16.15 -8.85 9.56
C HIS A 152 -16.06 -9.59 8.23
N LEU A 153 -14.86 -10.03 7.84
CA LEU A 153 -14.64 -10.78 6.60
C LEU A 153 -15.44 -12.09 6.58
N GLN A 154 -15.48 -12.80 7.71
CA GLN A 154 -16.26 -14.03 7.84
C GLN A 154 -17.77 -13.77 7.74
N ARG A 155 -18.26 -12.69 8.34
CA ARG A 155 -19.68 -12.31 8.34
C ARG A 155 -20.16 -11.92 6.94
N ASN A 156 -19.38 -11.15 6.20
CA ASN A 156 -19.76 -10.70 4.85
C ASN A 156 -19.52 -11.78 3.78
N ASN A 157 -18.55 -12.67 4.02
CA ASN A 157 -18.19 -13.78 3.12
C ASN A 157 -17.97 -13.35 1.66
N GLN A 158 -17.30 -12.21 1.50
CA GLN A 158 -16.91 -11.64 0.20
C GLN A 158 -15.39 -11.70 0.04
N ARG A 159 -14.91 -11.42 -1.17
CA ARG A 159 -13.48 -11.43 -1.47
C ARG A 159 -12.70 -10.34 -0.74
N PHE A 160 -13.26 -9.13 -0.65
CA PHE A 160 -12.64 -7.93 -0.08
C PHE A 160 -13.52 -7.27 0.99
N LEU A 161 -13.08 -6.14 1.57
CA LEU A 161 -13.72 -5.56 2.76
C LEU A 161 -15.17 -5.11 2.56
N THR A 162 -15.52 -4.66 1.36
CA THR A 162 -16.85 -4.11 1.01
C THR A 162 -17.56 -4.85 -0.11
N GLY A 163 -16.96 -5.92 -0.64
CA GLY A 163 -17.48 -6.60 -1.83
C GLY A 163 -16.46 -7.52 -2.50
N ASP A 164 -16.76 -7.93 -3.73
CA ASP A 164 -15.84 -8.74 -4.54
C ASP A 164 -14.89 -7.92 -5.42
N THR A 165 -15.01 -6.59 -5.37
CA THR A 165 -14.14 -5.63 -6.05
C THR A 165 -13.35 -4.81 -5.02
N MET A 166 -12.10 -4.50 -5.34
CA MET A 166 -11.22 -3.67 -4.50
C MET A 166 -11.79 -2.26 -4.31
N CYS A 167 -11.59 -1.71 -3.11
CA CYS A 167 -11.87 -0.32 -2.77
C CYS A 167 -10.69 0.33 -2.00
N CYS A 168 -10.80 1.62 -1.72
CA CYS A 168 -9.77 2.37 -0.99
C CYS A 168 -9.41 1.75 0.39
N PHE A 169 -10.38 1.14 1.09
CA PHE A 169 -10.13 0.48 2.37
C PHE A 169 -9.20 -0.73 2.25
N ASP A 170 -9.25 -1.44 1.12
CA ASP A 170 -8.38 -2.58 0.88
C ASP A 170 -6.94 -2.11 0.63
N CYS A 171 -6.78 -1.04 -0.16
CA CYS A 171 -5.51 -0.34 -0.40
C CYS A 171 -4.90 0.21 0.91
N GLU A 172 -5.74 0.58 1.88
CA GLU A 172 -5.30 0.97 3.21
C GLU A 172 -4.87 -0.25 4.06
N LEU A 173 -5.71 -1.27 4.14
CA LEU A 173 -5.54 -2.39 5.06
C LEU A 173 -4.41 -3.34 4.64
N MET A 174 -4.30 -3.67 3.35
CA MET A 174 -3.37 -4.67 2.84
C MET A 174 -1.89 -4.34 3.16
N PRO A 175 -1.38 -3.11 2.91
CA PRO A 175 -0.04 -2.72 3.33
C PRO A 175 0.20 -2.90 4.84
N ARG A 176 -0.80 -2.56 5.67
CA ARG A 176 -0.72 -2.66 7.13
C ARG A 176 -0.63 -4.12 7.57
N LEU A 177 -1.41 -5.02 6.97
CA LEU A 177 -1.32 -6.47 7.24
C LEU A 177 0.04 -7.04 6.86
N GLN A 178 0.60 -6.64 5.71
CA GLN A 178 1.94 -7.08 5.30
C GLN A 178 3.02 -6.64 6.28
N HIS A 179 2.95 -5.39 6.73
CA HIS A 179 3.84 -4.87 7.76
C HIS A 179 3.70 -5.61 9.09
N ILE A 180 2.47 -5.96 9.50
CA ILE A 180 2.22 -6.78 10.70
C ILE A 180 2.91 -8.14 10.57
N ARG A 181 2.77 -8.82 9.43
CA ARG A 181 3.40 -10.13 9.21
C ARG A 181 4.92 -10.05 9.27
N VAL A 182 5.51 -9.17 8.47
CA VAL A 182 6.97 -9.10 8.31
C VAL A 182 7.64 -8.56 9.58
N ALA A 183 7.19 -7.41 10.09
CA ALA A 183 7.80 -6.79 11.26
C ALA A 183 7.43 -7.53 12.55
N GLY A 184 6.19 -8.01 12.69
CA GLY A 184 5.77 -8.80 13.85
C GLY A 184 6.63 -10.06 14.01
N LYS A 185 6.82 -10.81 12.91
CA LYS A 185 7.68 -11.99 12.91
C LYS A 185 9.13 -11.64 13.24
N TYR A 186 9.69 -10.65 12.56
CA TYR A 186 11.11 -10.30 12.73
C TYR A 186 11.46 -9.81 14.14
N PHE A 187 10.63 -8.95 14.74
CA PHE A 187 10.97 -8.28 16.01
C PHE A 187 10.46 -9.00 17.26
N LEU A 188 9.40 -9.80 17.15
CA LEU A 188 8.74 -10.43 18.32
C LEU A 188 8.36 -11.91 18.09
N ASP A 189 8.77 -12.53 16.98
CA ASP A 189 8.32 -13.87 16.59
C ASP A 189 6.79 -14.01 16.55
N PHE A 190 6.10 -12.90 16.24
CA PHE A 190 4.65 -12.84 16.18
C PHE A 190 4.14 -13.31 14.81
N ASP A 191 3.22 -14.26 14.81
CA ASP A 191 2.48 -14.72 13.64
C ASP A 191 0.98 -14.45 13.77
N ILE A 192 0.32 -14.12 12.66
CA ILE A 192 -1.14 -14.09 12.61
C ILE A 192 -1.65 -15.54 12.77
N PRO A 193 -2.49 -15.85 13.77
CA PRO A 193 -2.88 -17.23 14.01
C PRO A 193 -3.70 -17.83 12.86
N VAL A 194 -3.49 -19.13 12.60
CA VAL A 194 -4.12 -19.85 11.48
C VAL A 194 -5.63 -19.96 11.60
N GLU A 195 -6.18 -19.86 12.82
CA GLU A 195 -7.61 -19.86 13.07
C GLU A 195 -8.33 -18.59 12.56
N LEU A 196 -7.60 -17.52 12.22
CA LEU A 196 -8.16 -16.33 11.56
C LEU A 196 -8.33 -16.59 10.06
N ALA A 197 -9.08 -17.64 9.71
CA ALA A 197 -9.15 -18.19 8.36
C ALA A 197 -9.68 -17.19 7.32
N ALA A 198 -10.68 -16.37 7.66
CA ALA A 198 -11.21 -15.37 6.73
C ALA A 198 -10.19 -14.25 6.44
N LEU A 199 -9.42 -13.85 7.44
CA LEU A 199 -8.32 -12.91 7.27
C LEU A 199 -7.18 -13.51 6.43
N TRP A 200 -6.85 -14.80 6.64
CA TRP A 200 -5.86 -15.49 5.81
C TRP A 200 -6.32 -15.65 4.36
N ARG A 201 -7.60 -15.95 4.11
CA ARG A 201 -8.19 -15.97 2.76
C ARG A 201 -8.13 -14.59 2.09
N TYR A 202 -8.43 -13.53 2.84
CA TYR A 202 -8.26 -12.16 2.35
C TYR A 202 -6.80 -11.86 1.97
N MET A 203 -5.83 -12.25 2.80
CA MET A 203 -4.40 -12.10 2.46
C MET A 203 -3.97 -12.99 1.28
N TYR A 204 -4.56 -14.17 1.11
CA TYR A 204 -4.32 -15.00 -0.07
C TYR A 204 -4.73 -14.26 -1.35
N HIS A 205 -5.92 -13.66 -1.39
CA HIS A 205 -6.33 -12.85 -2.54
C HIS A 205 -5.49 -11.57 -2.69
N MET A 206 -5.09 -10.93 -1.59
CA MET A 206 -4.13 -9.81 -1.61
C MET A 206 -2.84 -10.18 -2.36
N TYR A 207 -2.27 -11.36 -2.11
CA TYR A 207 -1.05 -11.81 -2.80
C TYR A 207 -1.25 -12.19 -4.27
N GLN A 208 -2.49 -12.25 -4.76
CA GLN A 208 -2.82 -12.46 -6.17
C GLN A 208 -3.11 -11.15 -6.93
N LEU A 209 -3.17 -10.02 -6.23
CA LEU A 209 -3.45 -8.72 -6.86
C LEU A 209 -2.17 -8.09 -7.37
N ASP A 210 -2.13 -7.73 -8.65
CA ASP A 210 -1.02 -7.00 -9.25
C ASP A 210 -0.83 -5.64 -8.59
N ALA A 211 -1.91 -4.90 -8.28
CA ALA A 211 -1.83 -3.66 -7.52
C ALA A 211 -1.04 -3.81 -6.21
N PHE A 212 -1.25 -4.92 -5.48
CA PHE A 212 -0.52 -5.19 -4.25
C PHE A 212 0.92 -5.66 -4.53
N THR A 213 1.13 -6.65 -5.39
CA THR A 213 2.46 -7.23 -5.63
C THR A 213 3.43 -6.24 -6.28
N GLN A 214 2.93 -5.38 -7.18
CA GLN A 214 3.71 -4.33 -7.82
C GLN A 214 4.07 -3.20 -6.85
N SER A 215 3.19 -2.86 -5.90
CA SER A 215 3.43 -1.80 -4.92
C SER A 215 4.15 -2.26 -3.64
N CYS A 216 4.12 -3.56 -3.32
CA CYS A 216 4.66 -4.09 -2.08
C CYS A 216 6.19 -3.94 -2.00
N PRO A 217 6.74 -3.35 -0.92
CA PRO A 217 8.18 -3.31 -0.67
C PRO A 217 8.72 -4.70 -0.32
N ALA A 218 10.05 -4.86 -0.41
CA ALA A 218 10.69 -6.09 0.04
C ALA A 218 10.68 -6.19 1.57
N ASP A 219 10.75 -7.41 2.09
CA ASP A 219 10.71 -7.68 3.53
C ASP A 219 11.85 -6.94 4.25
N GLN A 220 13.04 -6.92 3.66
CA GLN A 220 14.22 -6.21 4.19
C GLN A 220 13.96 -4.70 4.32
N ASP A 221 13.23 -4.10 3.38
CA ASP A 221 12.90 -2.67 3.39
C ASP A 221 11.86 -2.35 4.48
N ILE A 222 10.89 -3.25 4.72
CA ILE A 222 9.94 -3.16 5.84
C ILE A 222 10.69 -3.27 7.18
N ILE A 223 11.56 -4.28 7.33
CA ILE A 223 12.34 -4.49 8.55
C ILE A 223 13.22 -3.27 8.85
N ASN A 224 13.95 -2.78 7.85
CA ASN A 224 14.82 -1.62 8.01
C ASN A 224 14.03 -0.35 8.36
N HIS A 225 12.86 -0.16 7.75
CA HIS A 225 11.97 0.96 8.07
C HIS A 225 11.63 1.03 9.57
N TYR A 226 11.39 -0.11 10.22
CA TYR A 226 11.16 -0.15 11.66
C TYR A 226 12.45 -0.09 12.49
N LYS A 227 13.56 -0.71 12.05
CA LYS A 227 14.86 -0.60 12.73
C LYS A 227 15.28 0.86 12.94
N LEU A 228 15.07 1.70 11.94
CA LEU A 228 15.39 3.13 11.98
C LEU A 228 14.49 3.94 12.93
N GLN A 229 13.29 3.44 13.24
CA GLN A 229 12.34 4.09 14.15
C GLN A 229 12.50 3.66 15.62
N GLN A 230 13.23 2.59 15.89
CA GLN A 230 13.51 2.15 17.26
C GLN A 230 14.38 3.17 18.01
N VAL A 231 14.23 3.23 19.34
CA VAL A 231 15.00 4.16 20.20
C VAL A 231 16.49 3.93 19.98
N GLY A 232 17.20 4.99 19.56
CA GLY A 232 18.63 4.95 19.26
C GLY A 232 18.99 4.62 17.80
N GLY A 233 18.01 4.32 16.94
CA GLY A 233 18.21 4.03 15.51
C GLY A 233 19.14 2.84 15.30
N MET A 234 18.60 1.62 15.28
CA MET A 234 19.43 0.44 15.05
C MET A 234 20.03 0.52 13.65
N LYS A 235 21.35 0.75 13.57
CA LYS A 235 22.08 0.74 12.30
C LYS A 235 22.05 -0.67 11.72
N MET A 236 21.77 -0.78 10.43
CA MET A 236 21.95 -2.04 9.71
C MET A 236 23.41 -2.48 9.78
N LYS A 237 23.60 -3.80 9.83
CA LYS A 237 24.94 -4.38 9.64
C LYS A 237 25.21 -4.44 8.14
N LYS A 238 26.46 -4.22 7.72
CA LYS A 238 26.90 -4.25 6.31
C LYS A 238 26.44 -5.50 5.53
N HIS A 239 26.32 -6.66 6.19
CA HIS A 239 25.81 -7.88 5.57
C HIS A 239 24.32 -7.78 5.19
N GLU A 240 23.51 -7.09 5.99
CA GLU A 240 22.07 -6.93 5.74
C GLU A 240 21.80 -6.00 4.53
N GLU A 241 22.73 -5.09 4.20
CA GLU A 241 22.62 -4.22 3.01
C GLU A 241 22.80 -4.98 1.69
N LEU A 242 23.50 -6.12 1.74
CA LEU A 242 23.80 -6.98 0.59
C LEU A 242 22.76 -8.11 0.44
N GLU A 243 21.76 -8.17 1.31
CA GLU A 243 20.74 -9.20 1.27
C GLU A 243 19.86 -9.04 0.03
N THR A 244 19.59 -10.15 -0.66
CA THR A 244 18.73 -10.15 -1.84
C THR A 244 17.28 -9.87 -1.39
N PRO A 245 16.55 -8.94 -2.06
CA PRO A 245 15.17 -8.64 -1.71
C PRO A 245 14.28 -9.89 -1.78
N THR A 246 13.52 -10.14 -0.72
CA THR A 246 12.50 -11.20 -0.66
C THR A 246 11.13 -10.64 -0.32
N PHE A 247 10.08 -11.42 -0.58
CA PHE A 247 8.69 -11.01 -0.35
C PHE A 247 7.94 -12.13 0.36
N THR A 248 7.46 -11.86 1.57
CA THR A 248 6.64 -12.80 2.33
C THR A 248 5.22 -12.84 1.76
N THR A 249 4.93 -13.85 0.95
CA THR A 249 3.61 -14.09 0.32
C THR A 249 3.03 -15.46 0.65
N SER A 250 3.73 -16.26 1.45
CA SER A 250 3.29 -17.60 1.83
C SER A 250 2.06 -17.55 2.74
N ILE A 251 1.15 -18.51 2.55
CA ILE A 251 0.03 -18.77 3.47
C ILE A 251 0.39 -19.99 4.33
N PRO A 252 0.15 -19.96 5.65
CA PRO A 252 0.43 -21.11 6.52
C PRO A 252 -0.32 -22.38 6.10
N VAL A 253 0.36 -23.52 6.26
CA VAL A 253 -0.26 -24.84 6.08
C VAL A 253 -1.40 -25.01 7.09
N GLY A 254 -2.59 -25.39 6.61
CA GLY A 254 -3.78 -25.61 7.45
C GLY A 254 -4.87 -24.55 7.32
N VAL A 255 -4.61 -23.44 6.62
CA VAL A 255 -5.69 -22.52 6.20
C VAL A 255 -6.41 -23.12 4.99
N SER A 256 -7.71 -23.39 5.10
CA SER A 256 -8.53 -23.74 3.92
C SER A 256 -8.77 -22.49 3.08
N ILE A 257 -8.42 -22.57 1.80
CA ILE A 257 -8.63 -21.54 0.78
C ILE A 257 -9.75 -22.01 -0.17
N ASP A 258 -10.74 -22.75 0.34
CA ASP A 258 -11.83 -23.23 -0.52
C ASP A 258 -12.76 -22.07 -0.90
N ASP A 259 -12.75 -21.72 -2.19
CA ASP A 259 -13.63 -20.77 -2.86
C ASP A 259 -15.04 -21.35 -3.10
N THR A 260 -15.58 -22.18 -2.20
CA THR A 260 -16.97 -22.66 -2.37
C THR A 260 -17.95 -21.55 -2.05
N VAL A 261 -18.09 -20.65 -3.03
CA VAL A 261 -19.27 -19.83 -3.26
C VAL A 261 -20.39 -20.81 -3.63
N ASN A 262 -21.29 -21.07 -2.68
CA ASN A 262 -22.61 -21.63 -3.00
C ASN A 262 -23.52 -20.51 -3.50
#